data_AF-A0AAC9JF07-F1
#
_entry.id   AF-A0AAC9JF07-F1
#
_cell.length_a   1.000
_cell.length_b   1.000
_cell.length_c   1.000
_cell.angle_alpha   90.00
_cell.angle_beta   90.00
_cell.angle_gamma   90.00
#
_symmetry.space_group_name_H-M   'P 1'
#
loop_
_entity.id
_entity.type
_entity.pdbx_description
1 polymer ?
#
loop_
_entity_poly.entity_id
_entity_poly.type
_entity_poly.pdbx_seq_one_letter_code
_entity_poly.pdbx_strand_id
1 'polypeptide(L)'
;MAIVSFFHQKLLLIWLSDYDEWLVLAYRHEVWNALFDLDAASQISDLLDIGAVRSEESELWYVTITVNSVEPCGAVTCYFNDGDCFSLDYREYNP
;
A
#
# COMPACT_ATOMS: atom_id res chain seq x y z
N MET A 1 -6.47 11.74 8.86
CA MET A 1 -5.81 10.42 9.01
C MET A 1 -4.75 10.37 7.96
N ALA A 2 -3.63 9.75 8.30
CA ALA A 2 -2.43 9.91 7.50
C ALA A 2 -1.61 8.63 7.46
N ILE A 3 -0.92 8.45 6.35
CA ILE A 3 0.31 7.67 6.35
C ILE A 3 1.32 8.35 7.30
N VAL A 4 1.66 7.67 8.38
CA VAL A 4 2.52 8.22 9.43
C VAL A 4 3.99 7.93 9.19
N SER A 5 4.31 6.74 8.69
CA SER A 5 5.70 6.33 8.48
C SER A 5 5.85 5.31 7.36
N PHE A 6 7.04 5.32 6.75
CA PHE A 6 7.43 4.43 5.68
C PHE A 6 8.61 3.57 6.13
N PHE A 7 8.50 2.27 5.94
CA PHE A 7 9.63 1.36 6.01
C PHE A 7 10.39 1.32 4.67
N HIS A 8 9.66 1.30 3.55
CA HIS A 8 10.24 1.28 2.22
C HIS A 8 10.63 2.70 1.76
N GLN A 9 11.93 3.00 1.74
CA GLN A 9 12.43 4.35 1.43
C GLN A 9 11.97 4.85 0.04
N LYS A 10 11.81 3.96 -0.94
CA LYS A 10 11.32 4.40 -2.26
C LYS A 10 9.83 4.76 -2.25
N LEU A 11 9.02 4.17 -1.36
CA LEU A 11 7.62 4.61 -1.18
C LEU A 11 7.56 6.01 -0.57
N LEU A 12 8.47 6.32 0.36
CA LEU A 12 8.61 7.68 0.90
C LEU A 12 8.95 8.70 -0.21
N LEU A 13 9.88 8.33 -1.12
CA LEU A 13 10.26 9.20 -2.25
C LEU A 13 9.12 9.43 -3.24
N ILE A 14 8.32 8.38 -3.50
CA ILE A 14 7.07 8.52 -4.25
C ILE A 14 6.16 9.53 -3.54
N TRP A 15 5.87 9.31 -2.26
CA TRP A 15 4.90 10.11 -1.50
C TRP A 15 5.29 11.59 -1.36
N LEU A 16 6.58 11.89 -1.21
CA LEU A 16 7.06 13.26 -0.97
C LEU A 16 7.47 14.02 -2.23
N SER A 17 7.76 13.34 -3.34
CA SER A 17 8.45 13.95 -4.47
C SER A 17 8.00 13.43 -5.82
N ASP A 18 6.91 12.65 -5.86
CA ASP A 18 6.36 12.01 -7.05
C ASP A 18 7.37 11.16 -7.84
N TYR A 19 8.43 10.69 -7.16
CA TYR A 19 9.50 9.92 -7.80
C TYR A 19 9.16 8.42 -7.86
N ASP A 20 8.41 8.04 -8.90
CA ASP A 20 7.88 6.69 -9.12
C ASP A 20 8.51 5.94 -10.30
N GLU A 21 9.61 6.47 -10.86
CA GLU A 21 10.31 5.85 -12.01
C GLU A 21 10.83 4.44 -11.74
N TRP A 22 11.01 4.07 -10.47
CA TRP A 22 11.44 2.74 -10.08
C TRP A 22 10.32 1.69 -10.13
N LEU A 23 9.05 2.10 -10.21
CA LEU A 23 7.91 1.20 -10.41
C LEU A 23 7.73 0.90 -11.90
N VAL A 24 7.37 -0.34 -12.21
CA VAL A 24 6.99 -0.73 -13.57
C VAL A 24 5.74 0.04 -13.98
N LEU A 25 5.79 0.65 -15.17
CA LEU A 25 4.74 1.53 -15.69
C LEU A 25 3.35 0.86 -15.70
N ALA A 26 3.29 -0.45 -15.88
CA ALA A 26 2.05 -1.22 -15.98
C ALA A 26 1.17 -1.19 -14.72
N TYR A 27 1.76 -1.04 -13.52
CA TYR A 27 1.02 -1.02 -12.25
C TYR A 27 1.36 0.17 -11.35
N ARG A 28 2.15 1.14 -11.82
CA ARG A 28 2.54 2.34 -11.07
C ARG A 28 1.34 3.07 -10.47
N HIS A 29 0.29 3.28 -11.25
CA HIS A 29 -0.93 3.95 -10.79
C HIS A 29 -1.66 3.16 -9.70
N GLU A 30 -1.61 1.84 -9.73
CA GLU A 30 -2.26 1.00 -8.72
C GLU A 30 -1.55 1.09 -7.37
N VAL A 31 -0.22 1.24 -7.37
CA VAL A 31 0.52 1.52 -6.13
C VAL A 31 0.10 2.87 -5.55
N TRP A 32 -0.05 3.90 -6.38
CA TRP A 32 -0.54 5.20 -5.94
C TRP A 32 -1.96 5.14 -5.37
N ASN A 33 -2.87 4.45 -6.06
CA ASN A 33 -4.25 4.27 -5.59
C ASN A 33 -4.25 3.63 -4.20
N ALA A 34 -3.47 2.55 -4.01
CA ALA A 34 -3.36 1.90 -2.71
C ALA A 34 -2.82 2.85 -1.62
N LEU A 35 -1.84 3.72 -1.92
CA LEU A 35 -1.35 4.71 -0.97
C LEU A 35 -2.43 5.74 -0.61
N PHE A 36 -3.14 6.28 -1.59
CA PHE A 36 -4.21 7.25 -1.36
C PHE A 36 -5.38 6.65 -0.57
N ASP A 37 -5.78 5.43 -0.91
CA ASP A 37 -6.83 4.71 -0.22
C ASP A 37 -6.45 4.41 1.24
N LEU A 38 -5.19 4.03 1.49
CA LEU A 38 -4.65 3.82 2.84
C LEU A 38 -4.53 5.12 3.65
N ASP A 39 -4.22 6.25 3.02
CA ASP A 39 -4.17 7.57 3.65
C ASP A 39 -5.57 8.08 4.02
N ALA A 40 -6.57 7.75 3.19
CA ALA A 40 -7.97 8.10 3.41
C ALA A 40 -8.68 7.19 4.42
N ALA A 41 -8.19 5.97 4.63
CA ALA A 41 -8.79 5.00 5.55
C ALA A 41 -8.80 5.52 6.98
N SER A 42 -9.92 5.33 7.67
CA SER A 42 -10.17 5.84 9.03
C SER A 42 -10.53 4.76 10.05
N GLN A 43 -10.95 3.62 9.56
CA GLN A 43 -11.44 2.49 10.34
C GLN A 43 -11.20 1.20 9.57
N ILE A 44 -11.27 0.06 10.26
CA ILE A 44 -11.02 -1.26 9.67
C ILE A 44 -11.97 -1.57 8.50
N SER A 45 -13.21 -1.09 8.53
CA SER A 45 -14.14 -1.33 7.41
C SER A 45 -13.66 -0.69 6.11
N ASP A 46 -13.01 0.48 6.17
CA ASP A 46 -12.49 1.15 4.98
C ASP A 46 -11.38 0.32 4.34
N LEU A 47 -10.55 -0.35 5.15
CA LEU A 47 -9.53 -1.30 4.67
C LEU A 47 -10.16 -2.50 3.96
N LEU A 48 -11.28 -3.01 4.48
CA LEU A 48 -11.99 -4.13 3.85
C LEU A 48 -12.64 -3.71 2.52
N ASP A 49 -13.15 -2.48 2.43
CA ASP A 49 -13.77 -1.92 1.22
C ASP A 49 -12.77 -1.79 0.07
N ILE A 50 -11.50 -1.51 0.38
CA ILE A 50 -10.40 -1.45 -0.60
C ILE A 50 -9.74 -2.81 -0.84
N GLY A 51 -10.32 -3.89 -0.29
CA GLY A 51 -9.83 -5.26 -0.48
C GLY A 51 -8.57 -5.61 0.30
N ALA A 52 -8.24 -4.87 1.35
CA ALA A 52 -7.11 -5.18 2.20
C ALA A 52 -7.35 -6.44 3.02
N VAL A 53 -6.32 -7.27 3.16
CA VAL A 53 -6.35 -8.51 3.94
C VAL A 53 -5.41 -8.39 5.13
N ARG A 54 -5.85 -8.77 6.33
CA ARG A 54 -5.01 -8.82 7.52
C ARG A 54 -4.28 -10.17 7.61
N SER A 55 -2.97 -10.15 7.87
CA SER A 55 -2.22 -11.37 8.19
C SER A 55 -2.52 -11.82 9.62
N GLU A 56 -2.84 -13.11 9.77
CA GLU A 56 -3.05 -13.74 11.08
C GLU A 56 -1.77 -13.84 11.92
N GLU A 57 -0.59 -13.78 11.27
CA GLU A 57 0.71 -14.00 11.92
C GLU A 57 1.42 -12.70 12.33
N SER A 58 1.18 -11.59 11.61
CA SER A 58 2.00 -10.37 11.74
C SER A 58 1.21 -9.10 12.07
N GLU A 59 -0.11 -9.18 12.20
CA GLU A 59 -1.05 -8.05 12.36
C GLU A 59 -0.99 -7.00 11.22
N LEU A 60 -0.18 -7.22 10.19
CA LEU A 60 -0.07 -6.36 9.01
C LEU A 60 -1.31 -6.47 8.13
N TRP A 61 -1.66 -5.37 7.50
CA TRP A 61 -2.64 -5.29 6.42
C TRP A 61 -1.93 -5.25 5.08
N TYR A 62 -2.52 -5.93 4.08
CA TYR A 62 -1.98 -6.11 2.75
C TYR A 62 -2.99 -5.63 1.73
N VAL A 63 -2.61 -4.64 0.92
CA VAL A 63 -3.36 -4.23 -0.27
C VAL A 63 -2.63 -4.81 -1.48
N THR A 64 -3.26 -5.78 -2.16
CA THR A 64 -2.65 -6.46 -3.30
C THR A 64 -2.71 -5.56 -4.53
N ILE A 65 -1.55 -5.32 -5.14
CA ILE A 65 -1.42 -4.57 -6.37
C ILE A 65 -1.59 -5.53 -7.54
N THR A 66 -2.55 -5.25 -8.41
CA THR A 66 -2.84 -6.09 -9.59
C THR A 66 -2.74 -5.29 -10.87
N VAL A 67 -2.19 -5.87 -11.94
CA VAL A 67 -2.28 -5.32 -13.29
C VAL A 67 -3.59 -5.77 -13.92
N ASN A 68 -4.33 -4.82 -14.52
CA ASN A 68 -5.61 -5.08 -15.19
C ASN A 68 -6.64 -5.82 -14.32
N SER A 69 -6.56 -5.66 -12.99
CA SER A 69 -7.42 -6.35 -12.02
C SER A 69 -7.34 -7.88 -12.05
N VAL A 70 -6.26 -8.45 -12.61
CA VAL A 70 -6.12 -9.91 -12.79
C VAL A 70 -4.82 -10.43 -12.20
N GLU A 71 -3.68 -9.86 -12.57
CA GLU A 71 -2.38 -10.45 -12.22
C GLU A 71 -1.77 -9.75 -10.99
N PRO A 72 -1.53 -10.45 -9.87
CA PRO A 72 -0.91 -9.85 -8.70
C PRO A 72 0.58 -9.60 -8.94
N CYS A 73 0.98 -8.34 -8.86
CA CYS A 73 2.37 -7.91 -9.09
C CYS A 73 3.11 -7.60 -7.80
N GLY A 74 2.39 -7.27 -6.74
CA GLY A 74 2.97 -7.00 -5.43
C GLY A 74 1.91 -6.67 -4.40
N ALA A 75 2.33 -6.16 -3.25
CA ALA A 75 1.45 -5.66 -2.22
C ALA A 75 2.06 -4.46 -1.48
N VAL A 76 1.23 -3.48 -1.16
CA VAL A 76 1.54 -2.47 -0.15
C VAL A 76 1.11 -3.03 1.20
N THR A 77 1.97 -2.92 2.21
CA THR A 77 1.67 -3.41 3.55
C THR A 77 1.81 -2.32 4.59
N CYS A 78 0.96 -2.32 5.61
CA CYS A 78 1.07 -1.40 6.74
C CYS A 78 0.58 -2.02 8.05
N TYR A 79 1.00 -1.44 9.17
CA TYR A 79 0.32 -1.60 10.44
C TYR A 79 -0.78 -0.54 10.54
N PHE A 80 -2.03 -0.97 10.69
CA PHE A 80 -3.15 -0.04 10.83
C PHE A 80 -3.60 0.01 12.28
N ASN A 81 -3.63 1.22 12.86
CA ASN A 81 -4.10 1.43 14.21
C ASN A 81 -4.74 2.81 14.34
N ASP A 82 -5.94 2.85 14.92
CA ASP A 82 -6.69 4.10 15.22
C ASP A 82 -6.83 5.05 14.01
N GLY A 83 -7.04 4.49 12.82
CA GLY A 83 -7.19 5.27 11.58
C GLY A 83 -5.87 5.66 10.91
N ASP A 84 -4.72 5.27 11.47
CA ASP A 84 -3.42 5.63 10.94
C ASP A 84 -2.66 4.41 10.38
N CYS A 85 -1.94 4.63 9.27
CA CYS A 85 -1.08 3.64 8.64
C CYS A 85 0.39 3.85 9.01
N PHE A 86 1.02 2.86 9.61
CA PHE A 86 2.41 2.88 10.04
C PHE A 86 3.27 1.88 9.26
N SER A 87 4.55 2.23 9.11
CA SER A 87 5.60 1.39 8.54
C SER A 87 5.24 0.85 7.16
N LEU A 88 4.77 1.72 6.26
CA LEU A 88 4.41 1.30 4.91
C LEU A 88 5.59 0.65 4.21
N ASP A 89 5.35 -0.53 3.68
CA ASP A 89 6.30 -1.32 2.91
C ASP A 89 5.70 -1.71 1.56
N TYR A 90 6.55 -1.99 0.58
CA TYR A 90 6.15 -2.48 -0.74
C TYR A 90 6.90 -3.76 -1.05
N ARG A 91 6.14 -4.81 -1.36
CA ARG A 91 6.67 -6.12 -1.73
C ARG A 91 6.26 -6.47 -3.13
N GLU A 92 7.22 -6.54 -4.03
CA GLU A 92 7.01 -7.03 -5.39
C GLU A 92 7.08 -8.56 -5.40
N TYR A 93 6.13 -9.22 -6.07
CA TYR A 93 6.08 -10.69 -6.12
C TYR A 93 6.93 -11.27 -7.25
N ASN A 94 7.19 -10.50 -8.31
CA ASN A 94 8.02 -10.92 -9.43
C ASN A 94 8.81 -9.70 -9.95
N PRO A 95 10.03 -9.46 -9.44
CA PRO A 95 10.89 -8.34 -9.87
C PRO A 95 11.49 -8.54 -11.27
#